data_AF-A0A081C1U1-F1
#
_entry.id   AF-A0A081C1U1-F1
#
_cell.length_a   1.000
_cell.length_b   1.000
_cell.length_c   1.000
_cell.angle_alpha   90.00
_cell.angle_beta   90.00
_cell.angle_gamma   90.00
#
_symmetry.space_group_name_H-M   'P 1'
#
loop_
_entity.id
_entity.type
_entity.pdbx_description
1 polymer ?
#
loop_
_entity_poly.entity_id
_entity_poly.type
_entity_poly.pdbx_seq_one_letter_code
_entity_poly.pdbx_strand_id
1 'polypeptide(L)'
;MSTQQEPAVVRMQELPPPVHEEIVKFLLSIPNIQDQKTIQGLISNAGLGIQLQNQLDITGSPVQIFNLVVPILLKYGKLDDGRYALEAFLETTKQCVGTDKRAYCDILIKKLQEQTSPVESTRSEFANKDFTGEPLLLIHNSTDFDLASKIKQTISRICTNNIHIFLSSEQESLTESNDTLSILKAAIQNSKIILLLCTPESQVAPWFLFEAGAVWFSHQRFVPVYAQGLHPVTLVEPFKQFPVYDLSKPKDIDSLINLIIKTYHCASLEYDSKVIVKELFPKEHLGFCGTCDGVQIAYSYQGIGKQTLVKTTNWFNHLTYETESSVWHHWIASFSRYTRFVRYDGRGCGLSQRNNMIDFSFDKWIYDLEAVVDTLELDKFALLGVSQGGSIAIKYAMLHPERISHLILISSFARGWKNMDLSHELKRKYLDGVELLKRDWGKEQQDFDKPLANLFIPTANAEQIGWFSKLQKESTTLETASKLIDEFCNVDISPELSLLNTLDIPILIIHSIGDRVIPISESYYLARSLKKAQFISLKSENHILLNNEQEWKKLVSEVNEFLGVDS
;
A
#
# COMPACT_ATOMS: atom_id res chain seq x y z
N MET A 1 3.48 54.14 -25.12
CA MET A 1 2.04 53.85 -25.34
C MET A 1 1.86 52.34 -25.23
N SER A 2 0.99 51.93 -24.32
CA SER A 2 0.48 50.58 -24.00
C SER A 2 1.50 49.42 -23.92
N THR A 3 2.09 49.23 -22.73
CA THR A 3 2.45 47.90 -22.24
C THR A 3 1.16 47.10 -21.99
N GLN A 4 0.94 46.03 -22.76
CA GLN A 4 -0.08 45.02 -22.46
C GLN A 4 0.24 44.43 -21.08
N GLN A 5 -0.62 44.69 -20.10
CA GLN A 5 -0.60 43.97 -18.83
C GLN A 5 -1.06 42.54 -19.10
N GLU A 6 -0.19 41.56 -18.82
CA GLU A 6 -0.63 40.17 -18.65
C GLU A 6 -1.62 40.12 -17.47
N PRO A 7 -2.77 39.42 -17.61
CA PRO A 7 -3.74 39.33 -16.53
C PRO A 7 -3.16 38.52 -15.37
N ALA A 8 -3.20 39.09 -14.18
CA ALA A 8 -2.87 38.41 -12.94
C ALA A 8 -3.80 37.20 -12.75
N VAL A 9 -3.24 35.99 -12.82
CA VAL A 9 -3.96 34.74 -12.59
C VAL A 9 -4.33 34.66 -11.11
N VAL A 10 -5.58 34.99 -10.78
CA VAL A 10 -6.16 34.68 -9.47
C VAL A 10 -6.38 33.16 -9.42
N ARG A 11 -5.60 32.43 -8.62
CA ARG A 11 -5.82 30.98 -8.41
C ARG A 11 -7.07 30.81 -7.54
N MET A 12 -8.19 30.37 -8.14
CA MET A 12 -9.33 29.86 -7.38
C MET A 12 -8.95 28.51 -6.78
N GLN A 13 -9.20 28.31 -5.49
CA GLN A 13 -9.06 27.02 -4.81
C GLN A 13 -9.99 25.98 -5.46
N GLU A 14 -9.53 24.73 -5.59
CA GLU A 14 -10.43 23.64 -5.97
C GLU A 14 -11.54 23.52 -4.92
N LEU A 15 -12.79 23.34 -5.37
CA LEU A 15 -13.93 23.22 -4.45
C LEU A 15 -13.72 21.98 -3.57
N PRO A 16 -13.91 22.07 -2.24
CA PRO A 16 -13.84 20.89 -1.40
C PRO A 16 -14.88 19.87 -1.90
N PRO A 17 -14.61 18.54 -1.76
CA PRO A 17 -15.47 17.48 -2.32
C PRO A 17 -16.98 17.69 -2.08
N PRO A 18 -17.44 18.20 -0.92
CA PRO A 18 -18.85 18.49 -0.69
C PRO A 18 -19.46 19.53 -1.64
N VAL A 19 -18.75 20.64 -1.94
CA VAL A 19 -19.29 21.73 -2.78
C VAL A 19 -19.20 21.37 -4.26
N HIS A 20 -18.13 20.71 -4.68
CA HIS A 20 -18.00 20.16 -6.03
C HIS A 20 -19.15 19.18 -6.33
N GLU A 21 -19.37 18.21 -5.43
CA GLU A 21 -20.48 17.27 -5.55
C GLU A 21 -21.85 17.97 -5.53
N GLU A 22 -22.03 19.01 -4.72
CA GLU A 22 -23.28 19.77 -4.64
C GLU A 22 -23.59 20.47 -5.97
N ILE A 23 -22.59 21.07 -6.62
CA ILE A 23 -22.73 21.69 -7.95
C ILE A 23 -23.03 20.64 -9.02
N VAL A 24 -22.32 19.50 -9.03
CA VAL A 24 -22.57 18.43 -10.00
C VAL A 24 -23.97 17.84 -9.80
N LYS A 25 -24.38 17.54 -8.57
CA LYS A 25 -25.74 17.06 -8.24
C LYS A 25 -26.80 18.07 -8.67
N PHE A 26 -26.55 19.36 -8.47
CA PHE A 26 -27.46 20.41 -8.93
C PHE A 26 -27.61 20.43 -10.45
N LEU A 27 -26.51 20.44 -11.19
CA LEU A 27 -26.51 20.47 -12.66
C LEU A 27 -27.25 19.25 -13.23
N LEU A 28 -27.02 18.07 -12.66
CA LEU A 28 -27.72 16.83 -13.03
C LEU A 28 -29.22 16.87 -12.74
N SER A 29 -29.68 17.71 -11.82
CA SER A 29 -31.09 17.86 -11.51
C SER A 29 -31.86 18.67 -12.56
N ILE A 30 -31.18 19.38 -13.47
CA ILE A 30 -31.82 20.31 -14.42
C ILE A 30 -32.63 19.54 -15.47
N PRO A 31 -33.89 19.92 -15.75
CA PRO A 31 -34.71 19.21 -16.74
C PRO A 31 -34.05 19.28 -18.12
N ASN A 32 -34.05 18.16 -18.85
CA ASN A 32 -33.46 18.04 -20.19
C ASN A 32 -31.94 18.27 -20.29
N ILE A 33 -31.22 18.32 -19.16
CA ILE A 33 -29.75 18.45 -19.16
C ILE A 33 -29.03 17.24 -19.77
N GLN A 34 -29.76 16.15 -20.03
CA GLN A 34 -29.26 14.98 -20.75
C GLN A 34 -29.08 15.22 -22.25
N ASP A 35 -29.66 16.30 -22.80
CA ASP A 35 -29.45 16.68 -24.20
C ASP A 35 -28.13 17.45 -24.35
N GLN A 36 -27.19 16.90 -25.12
CA GLN A 36 -25.90 17.52 -25.43
C GLN A 36 -26.05 18.93 -26.01
N LYS A 37 -27.13 19.22 -26.76
CA LYS A 37 -27.40 20.57 -27.28
C LYS A 37 -27.68 21.57 -26.16
N THR A 38 -28.30 21.12 -25.08
CA THR A 38 -28.59 21.96 -23.92
C THR A 38 -27.29 22.29 -23.18
N ILE A 39 -26.42 21.30 -22.96
CA ILE A 39 -25.10 21.51 -22.34
C ILE A 39 -24.24 22.46 -23.20
N GLN A 40 -24.22 22.24 -24.51
CA GLN A 40 -23.47 23.10 -25.43
C GLN A 40 -24.00 24.53 -25.47
N GLY A 41 -25.33 24.71 -25.41
CA GLY A 41 -25.96 26.02 -25.28
C GLY A 41 -25.57 26.74 -23.98
N LEU A 42 -25.49 26.03 -22.85
CA LEU A 42 -25.03 26.60 -21.58
C LEU A 42 -23.56 27.04 -21.63
N ILE A 43 -22.69 26.21 -22.22
CA ILE A 43 -21.26 26.50 -22.41
C ILE A 43 -21.07 27.73 -23.32
N SER A 44 -21.77 27.79 -24.45
CA SER A 44 -21.65 28.90 -25.40
C SER A 44 -22.20 30.21 -24.84
N ASN A 45 -23.31 30.17 -24.09
CA ASN A 45 -23.93 31.36 -23.51
C ASN A 45 -23.21 31.87 -22.25
N ALA A 46 -22.36 31.06 -21.64
CA ALA A 46 -21.52 31.46 -20.51
C ALA A 46 -20.37 32.42 -20.87
N GLY A 47 -20.19 32.73 -22.17
CA GLY A 47 -19.17 33.68 -22.63
C GLY A 47 -17.75 33.10 -22.57
N LEU A 48 -17.63 31.77 -22.60
CA LEU A 48 -16.34 31.06 -22.60
C LEU A 48 -15.64 31.24 -23.95
N GLY A 49 -14.35 31.59 -23.96
CA GLY A 49 -13.59 31.75 -25.21
C GLY A 49 -13.48 30.43 -26.01
N ILE A 50 -13.30 30.52 -27.34
CA ILE A 50 -13.23 29.35 -28.25
C ILE A 50 -12.17 28.33 -27.80
N GLN A 51 -11.04 28.81 -27.28
CA GLN A 51 -9.96 27.95 -26.78
C GLN A 51 -10.39 27.09 -25.57
N LEU A 52 -11.19 27.65 -24.66
CA LEU A 52 -11.72 26.91 -23.51
C LEU A 52 -12.84 25.96 -23.93
N GLN A 53 -13.72 26.39 -24.85
CA GLN A 53 -14.78 25.52 -25.38
C GLN A 53 -14.22 24.25 -26.02
N ASN A 54 -13.08 24.33 -26.71
CA ASN A 54 -12.41 23.18 -27.31
C ASN A 54 -11.77 22.21 -26.29
N GLN A 55 -11.57 22.63 -25.04
CA GLN A 55 -11.02 21.78 -23.97
C GLN A 55 -12.11 21.02 -23.20
N LEU A 56 -13.37 21.43 -23.33
CA LEU A 56 -14.50 20.79 -22.64
C LEU A 56 -14.98 19.61 -23.48
N ASP A 57 -14.57 18.41 -23.10
CA ASP A 57 -15.11 17.19 -23.71
C ASP A 57 -16.56 16.98 -23.24
N ILE A 58 -17.50 17.17 -24.18
CA ILE A 58 -18.94 16.97 -23.97
C ILE A 58 -19.43 15.63 -24.56
N THR A 59 -18.51 14.73 -24.91
CA THR A 59 -18.81 13.40 -25.45
C THR A 59 -18.86 12.37 -24.32
N GLY A 60 -19.96 12.35 -23.58
CA GLY A 60 -20.13 11.41 -22.48
C GLY A 60 -21.51 11.47 -21.83
N SER A 61 -21.70 10.69 -20.77
CA SER A 61 -22.89 10.86 -19.93
C SER A 61 -22.85 12.21 -19.20
N PRO A 62 -23.99 12.84 -18.89
CA PRO A 62 -24.02 14.13 -18.19
C PRO A 62 -23.22 14.16 -16.89
N VAL A 63 -23.13 13.02 -16.18
CA VAL A 63 -22.32 12.87 -14.96
C VAL A 63 -20.83 13.01 -15.26
N GLN A 64 -20.35 12.31 -16.28
CA GLN A 64 -18.95 12.40 -16.73
C GLN A 64 -18.62 13.81 -17.22
N ILE A 65 -19.56 14.41 -17.97
CA ILE A 65 -19.40 15.78 -18.47
C ILE A 65 -19.26 16.76 -17.31
N PHE A 66 -20.16 16.76 -16.33
CA PHE A 66 -20.09 17.74 -15.24
C PHE A 66 -18.93 17.52 -14.28
N ASN A 67 -18.55 16.25 -14.03
CA ASN A 67 -17.33 15.95 -13.26
C ASN A 67 -16.05 16.39 -13.96
N LEU A 68 -16.09 16.65 -15.27
CA LEU A 68 -14.96 17.18 -16.04
C LEU A 68 -15.05 18.71 -16.22
N VAL A 69 -16.22 19.22 -16.57
CA VAL A 69 -16.48 20.64 -16.84
C VAL A 69 -16.30 21.49 -15.59
N VAL A 70 -16.80 21.05 -14.43
CA VAL A 70 -16.74 21.86 -13.18
C VAL A 70 -15.28 22.11 -12.76
N PRO A 71 -14.38 21.11 -12.70
CA PRO A 71 -12.97 21.34 -12.40
C PRO A 71 -12.26 22.20 -13.46
N ILE A 72 -12.57 22.02 -14.75
CA ILE A 72 -11.94 22.80 -15.82
C ILE A 72 -12.33 24.28 -15.74
N LEU A 73 -13.62 24.60 -15.56
CA LEU A 73 -14.09 25.98 -15.43
C LEU A 73 -13.59 26.64 -14.15
N LEU A 74 -13.44 25.87 -13.06
CA LEU A 74 -12.83 26.36 -11.83
C LEU A 74 -11.35 26.70 -12.03
N LYS A 75 -10.59 25.79 -12.65
CA LYS A 75 -9.15 25.97 -12.96
C LYS A 75 -8.88 27.08 -13.96
N TYR A 76 -9.81 27.33 -14.88
CA TYR A 76 -9.69 28.41 -15.86
C TYR A 76 -9.66 29.80 -15.21
N GLY A 77 -10.32 29.99 -14.07
CA GLY A 77 -10.27 31.26 -13.36
C GLY A 77 -11.20 32.31 -13.98
N LYS A 78 -10.67 33.50 -14.30
CA LYS A 78 -11.46 34.63 -14.84
C LYS A 78 -11.53 34.62 -16.36
N LEU A 79 -12.71 34.95 -16.89
CA LEU A 79 -12.93 35.32 -18.28
C LEU A 79 -12.36 36.70 -18.58
N ASP A 80 -12.26 37.04 -19.87
CA ASP A 80 -11.74 38.33 -20.33
C ASP A 80 -12.55 39.54 -19.82
N ASP A 81 -13.82 39.33 -19.46
CA ASP A 81 -14.71 40.34 -18.88
C ASP A 81 -14.57 40.49 -17.35
N GLY A 82 -13.67 39.71 -16.73
CA GLY A 82 -13.37 39.75 -15.31
C GLY A 82 -14.24 38.85 -14.42
N ARG A 83 -15.29 38.21 -14.95
CA ARG A 83 -16.11 37.23 -14.21
C ARG A 83 -15.38 35.90 -14.11
N TYR A 84 -15.62 35.14 -13.04
CA TYR A 84 -15.09 33.77 -12.95
C TYR A 84 -15.87 32.82 -13.87
N ALA A 85 -15.18 31.92 -14.56
CA ALA A 85 -15.76 31.07 -15.60
C ALA A 85 -16.85 30.12 -15.05
N LEU A 86 -16.63 29.53 -13.87
CA LEU A 86 -17.65 28.69 -13.22
C LEU A 86 -18.86 29.52 -12.73
N GLU A 87 -18.64 30.75 -12.26
CA GLU A 87 -19.74 31.66 -11.88
C GLU A 87 -20.56 32.08 -13.10
N ALA A 88 -19.90 32.45 -14.20
CA ALA A 88 -20.57 32.80 -15.45
C ALA A 88 -21.38 31.62 -16.01
N PHE A 89 -20.88 30.39 -15.86
CA PHE A 89 -21.59 29.17 -16.21
C PHE A 89 -22.83 28.94 -15.33
N LEU A 90 -22.73 29.13 -14.02
CA LEU A 90 -23.86 29.02 -13.10
C LEU A 90 -24.89 30.14 -13.27
N GLU A 91 -24.47 31.36 -13.59
CA GLU A 91 -25.37 32.48 -13.92
C GLU A 91 -26.13 32.23 -15.22
N THR A 92 -25.48 31.62 -16.22
CA THR A 92 -26.15 31.19 -17.45
C THR A 92 -27.17 30.09 -17.15
N THR A 93 -26.77 29.13 -16.31
CA THR A 93 -27.65 28.05 -15.85
C THR A 93 -28.88 28.59 -15.12
N LYS A 94 -28.70 29.59 -14.26
CA LYS A 94 -29.76 30.30 -13.52
C LYS A 94 -30.81 30.92 -14.45
N GLN A 95 -30.41 31.45 -15.61
CA GLN A 95 -31.34 32.01 -16.58
C GLN A 95 -32.23 30.95 -17.24
N CYS A 96 -31.77 29.70 -17.29
CA CYS A 96 -32.43 28.58 -17.97
C CYS A 96 -33.30 27.70 -17.04
N VAL A 97 -33.38 27.98 -15.73
CA VAL A 97 -34.11 27.16 -14.76
C VAL A 97 -35.30 27.89 -14.11
N GLY A 98 -36.25 27.13 -13.55
CA GLY A 98 -37.42 27.65 -12.84
C GLY A 98 -37.09 28.31 -11.49
N THR A 99 -38.05 29.02 -10.89
CA THR A 99 -37.87 29.88 -9.70
C THR A 99 -37.18 29.19 -8.52
N ASP A 100 -37.52 27.94 -8.21
CA ASP A 100 -36.94 27.21 -7.06
C ASP A 100 -35.46 26.88 -7.29
N LYS A 101 -35.08 26.55 -8.53
CA LYS A 101 -33.69 26.24 -8.90
C LYS A 101 -32.84 27.50 -9.07
N ARG A 102 -33.45 28.65 -9.39
CA ARG A 102 -32.77 29.96 -9.40
C ARG A 102 -32.26 30.33 -8.02
N ALA A 103 -33.09 30.18 -6.99
CA ALA A 103 -32.69 30.45 -5.61
C ALA A 103 -31.53 29.55 -5.17
N TYR A 104 -31.51 28.29 -5.64
CA TYR A 104 -30.41 27.38 -5.34
C TYR A 104 -29.13 27.69 -6.12
N CYS A 105 -29.23 28.13 -7.39
CA CYS A 105 -28.11 28.73 -8.12
C CYS A 105 -27.50 29.90 -7.34
N ASP A 106 -28.33 30.80 -6.80
CA ASP A 106 -27.86 31.94 -6.01
C ASP A 106 -27.10 31.51 -4.75
N ILE A 107 -27.55 30.45 -4.09
CA ILE A 107 -26.85 29.87 -2.94
C ILE A 107 -25.48 29.31 -3.35
N LEU A 108 -25.41 28.57 -4.46
CA LEU A 108 -24.15 27.99 -4.96
C LEU A 108 -23.16 29.06 -5.41
N ILE A 109 -23.63 30.10 -6.11
CA ILE A 109 -22.82 31.26 -6.50
C ILE A 109 -22.34 32.01 -5.26
N LYS A 110 -23.19 32.20 -4.25
CA LYS A 110 -22.78 32.84 -2.99
C LYS A 110 -21.72 32.02 -2.25
N LYS A 111 -21.87 30.70 -2.17
CA LYS A 111 -20.84 29.80 -1.60
C LYS A 111 -19.52 29.92 -2.35
N LEU A 112 -19.56 30.01 -3.68
CA LEU A 112 -18.38 30.24 -4.52
C LEU A 112 -17.73 31.61 -4.25
N GLN A 113 -18.53 32.66 -4.11
CA GLN A 113 -18.06 34.02 -3.83
C GLN A 113 -17.51 34.20 -2.42
N GLU A 114 -18.08 33.52 -1.43
CA GLU A 114 -17.58 33.48 -0.05
C GLU A 114 -16.22 32.75 0.01
N GLN A 115 -15.96 31.81 -0.91
CA GLN A 115 -14.68 31.12 -1.06
C GLN A 115 -13.67 31.84 -1.96
N THR A 116 -14.12 32.74 -2.85
CA THR A 116 -13.26 33.49 -3.78
C THR A 116 -13.04 34.96 -3.39
N SER A 117 -13.68 35.41 -2.29
CA SER A 117 -13.48 36.75 -1.73
C SER A 117 -12.09 36.91 -1.13
N PRO A 118 -11.40 38.05 -1.38
CA PRO A 118 -10.08 38.29 -0.82
C PRO A 118 -10.19 38.46 0.69
N VAL A 119 -9.53 37.59 1.44
CA VAL A 119 -9.28 37.80 2.87
C VAL A 119 -8.37 39.03 3.00
N GLU A 120 -8.95 40.21 3.21
CA GLU A 120 -8.27 41.37 3.77
C GLU A 120 -7.92 41.10 5.23
N SER A 121 -6.83 40.37 5.46
CA SER A 121 -5.99 40.28 6.68
C SER A 121 -5.33 38.91 6.62
N THR A 122 -4.12 38.74 6.11
CA THR A 122 -2.89 39.04 6.85
C THR A 122 -1.74 39.07 5.84
N ARG A 123 -1.39 40.27 5.40
CA ARG A 123 -0.28 40.50 4.46
C ARG A 123 1.10 40.44 5.13
N SER A 124 1.28 39.69 6.23
CA SER A 124 2.53 39.79 7.01
C SER A 124 3.07 38.53 7.70
N GLU A 125 2.53 37.32 7.53
CA GLU A 125 3.04 36.17 8.31
C GLU A 125 3.64 34.98 7.53
N PHE A 126 3.54 34.95 6.19
CA PHE A 126 4.18 33.86 5.41
C PHE A 126 5.08 34.31 4.25
N ALA A 127 5.05 35.59 3.86
CA ALA A 127 6.10 36.17 3.02
C ALA A 127 7.43 36.38 3.79
N ASN A 128 7.41 36.15 5.11
CA ASN A 128 8.54 36.21 6.04
C ASN A 128 8.82 34.85 6.71
N LYS A 129 8.64 33.71 6.01
CA LYS A 129 9.62 32.65 6.24
C LYS A 129 10.89 33.10 5.53
N ASP A 130 11.62 34.02 6.18
CA ASP A 130 13.05 34.09 5.99
C ASP A 130 13.53 32.63 6.13
N PHE A 131 14.00 32.05 5.03
CA PHE A 131 14.89 30.90 5.12
C PHE A 131 16.13 31.45 5.83
N THR A 132 16.09 31.48 7.17
CA THR A 132 17.19 31.92 8.02
C THR A 132 18.26 30.83 7.96
N GLY A 133 18.98 30.78 6.84
CA GLY A 133 20.02 29.79 6.54
C GLY A 133 19.78 29.05 5.23
N GLU A 134 20.85 28.50 4.70
CA GLU A 134 20.84 27.65 3.50
C GLU A 134 20.36 26.23 3.92
N PRO A 135 19.20 25.72 3.50
CA PRO A 135 18.66 24.44 3.99
C PRO A 135 19.31 23.23 3.31
N LEU A 136 19.18 22.05 3.93
CA LEU A 136 19.40 20.76 3.26
C LEU A 136 18.05 20.29 2.69
N LEU A 137 17.97 20.09 1.38
CA LEU A 137 16.76 19.60 0.74
C LEU A 137 16.84 18.08 0.57
N LEU A 138 15.82 17.33 1.02
CA LEU A 138 15.66 15.90 0.77
C LEU A 138 14.45 15.70 -0.16
N ILE A 139 14.73 15.36 -1.42
CA ILE A 139 13.74 15.01 -2.43
C ILE A 139 13.45 13.51 -2.33
N HIS A 140 12.17 13.15 -2.30
CA HIS A 140 11.72 11.77 -2.22
C HIS A 140 10.32 11.57 -2.82
N ASN A 141 9.91 10.33 -3.07
CA ASN A 141 8.54 10.03 -3.48
C ASN A 141 7.58 10.03 -2.27
N SER A 142 6.29 10.27 -2.48
CA SER A 142 5.29 10.27 -1.39
C SER A 142 5.28 8.94 -0.61
N THR A 143 5.42 7.82 -1.31
CA THR A 143 5.51 6.47 -0.71
C THR A 143 6.72 6.28 0.22
N ASP A 144 7.72 7.15 0.12
CA ASP A 144 8.96 7.10 0.91
C ASP A 144 8.94 8.07 2.10
N PHE A 145 7.80 8.71 2.41
CA PHE A 145 7.69 9.74 3.44
C PHE A 145 8.20 9.29 4.81
N ASP A 146 7.80 8.11 5.28
CA ASP A 146 8.23 7.59 6.58
C ASP A 146 9.75 7.46 6.67
N LEU A 147 10.37 6.97 5.61
CA LEU A 147 11.81 6.81 5.52
C LEU A 147 12.51 8.16 5.42
N ALA A 148 12.02 9.08 4.60
CA ALA A 148 12.53 10.44 4.48
C ALA A 148 12.44 11.21 5.81
N SER A 149 11.33 11.05 6.54
CA SER A 149 11.11 11.62 7.87
C SER A 149 12.10 11.05 8.89
N LYS A 150 12.33 9.73 8.89
CA LYS A 150 13.37 9.10 9.72
C LYS A 150 14.77 9.62 9.39
N ILE A 151 15.13 9.72 8.10
CA ILE A 151 16.42 10.29 7.67
C ILE A 151 16.58 11.71 8.19
N LYS A 152 15.55 12.56 8.04
CA LYS A 152 15.53 13.93 8.59
C LYS A 152 15.78 13.92 10.09
N GLN A 153 15.02 13.13 10.86
CA GLN A 153 15.17 13.02 12.31
C GLN A 153 16.57 12.54 12.70
N THR A 154 17.12 11.55 12.00
CA THR A 154 18.48 11.04 12.22
C THR A 154 19.53 12.12 12.00
N ILE A 155 19.50 12.83 10.86
CA ILE A 155 20.48 13.88 10.55
C ILE A 155 20.34 15.04 11.55
N SER A 156 19.12 15.49 11.85
CA SER A 156 18.88 16.56 12.83
C SER A 156 19.33 16.18 14.24
N ARG A 157 19.24 14.90 14.63
CA ARG A 157 19.76 14.40 15.92
C ARG A 157 21.28 14.43 15.95
N ILE A 158 21.95 14.06 14.86
CA ILE A 158 23.40 13.89 14.83
C ILE A 158 24.12 15.22 14.63
N CYS A 159 23.69 16.03 13.67
CA CYS A 159 24.33 17.28 13.30
C CYS A 159 23.89 18.41 14.24
N THR A 160 24.80 18.91 15.07
CA THR A 160 24.55 20.00 16.03
C THR A 160 24.81 21.36 15.38
N ASN A 161 24.02 22.37 15.79
CA ASN A 161 23.66 23.59 15.05
C ASN A 161 22.54 23.32 14.05
N ASN A 162 21.43 24.06 14.18
CA ASN A 162 20.17 23.88 13.45
C ASN A 162 20.36 23.79 11.92
N ILE A 163 20.69 22.60 11.39
CA ILE A 163 20.57 22.32 9.96
C ILE A 163 19.08 22.22 9.69
N HIS A 164 18.56 23.19 8.94
CA HIS A 164 17.18 23.16 8.49
C HIS A 164 17.05 22.14 7.35
N ILE A 165 16.41 21.00 7.62
CA ILE A 165 16.14 19.96 6.62
C ILE A 165 14.71 20.11 6.12
N PHE A 166 14.55 20.27 4.81
CA PHE A 166 13.27 20.38 4.13
C PHE A 166 12.97 19.10 3.35
N LEU A 167 11.81 18.49 3.57
CA LEU A 167 11.33 17.34 2.79
C LEU A 167 10.45 17.83 1.64
N SER A 168 10.62 17.30 0.43
CA SER A 168 9.78 17.69 -0.73
C SER A 168 8.28 17.48 -0.50
N SER A 169 7.92 16.52 0.37
CA SER A 169 6.53 16.15 0.68
C SER A 169 6.03 16.55 2.09
N GLU A 170 6.73 17.41 2.85
CA GLU A 170 6.23 17.96 4.14
C GLU A 170 5.01 18.90 3.99
N GLN A 171 4.15 18.61 3.01
CA GLN A 171 2.97 19.31 2.56
C GLN A 171 1.72 18.95 3.37
N GLU A 172 1.76 17.99 4.29
CA GLU A 172 0.60 17.65 5.14
C GLU A 172 0.28 18.70 6.23
N SER A 173 0.92 19.87 6.20
CA SER A 173 0.51 21.05 6.97
C SER A 173 0.11 22.25 6.11
N LEU A 174 -0.33 22.02 4.86
CA LEU A 174 -0.66 23.09 3.92
C LEU A 174 -2.13 23.03 3.49
N THR A 175 -2.95 23.72 4.28
CA THR A 175 -4.27 24.22 3.89
C THR A 175 -4.17 25.12 2.65
N GLU A 176 -4.80 24.70 1.55
CA GLU A 176 -5.43 25.46 0.44
C GLU A 176 -4.82 26.75 -0.16
N SER A 177 -3.69 27.27 0.30
CA SER A 177 -2.98 28.35 -0.37
C SER A 177 -1.53 28.30 0.05
N ASN A 178 -0.64 27.88 -0.86
CA ASN A 178 0.72 28.42 -0.96
C ASN A 178 1.43 27.77 -2.16
N ASP A 179 2.30 28.55 -2.79
CA ASP A 179 2.92 28.27 -4.07
C ASP A 179 3.99 27.17 -3.98
N THR A 180 3.57 25.90 -3.91
CA THR A 180 4.43 24.71 -3.76
C THR A 180 5.59 24.69 -4.73
N LEU A 181 5.34 25.07 -6.00
CA LEU A 181 6.38 25.14 -7.03
C LEU A 181 7.41 26.24 -6.71
N SER A 182 6.99 27.40 -6.23
CA SER A 182 7.91 28.47 -5.83
C SER A 182 8.65 28.18 -4.54
N ILE A 183 8.01 27.49 -3.59
CA ILE A 183 8.67 27.00 -2.36
C ILE A 183 9.74 25.97 -2.73
N LEU A 184 9.40 24.98 -3.56
CA LEU A 184 10.34 23.98 -4.03
C LEU A 184 11.48 24.62 -4.85
N LYS A 185 11.16 25.55 -5.75
CA LYS A 185 12.17 26.30 -6.52
C LYS A 185 13.09 27.10 -5.61
N ALA A 186 12.54 27.78 -4.60
CA ALA A 186 13.33 28.50 -3.59
C ALA A 186 14.19 27.54 -2.76
N ALA A 187 13.66 26.38 -2.36
CA ALA A 187 14.42 25.37 -1.64
C ALA A 187 15.59 24.84 -2.49
N ILE A 188 15.35 24.49 -3.76
CA ILE A 188 16.39 24.07 -4.70
C ILE A 188 17.45 25.17 -4.87
N GLN A 189 17.05 26.42 -5.01
CA GLN A 189 17.97 27.54 -5.22
C GLN A 189 18.83 27.87 -4.00
N ASN A 190 18.28 27.71 -2.79
CA ASN A 190 18.94 28.11 -1.55
C ASN A 190 19.68 26.96 -0.84
N SER A 191 19.52 25.71 -1.28
CA SER A 191 20.18 24.56 -0.66
C SER A 191 21.66 24.40 -1.07
N LYS A 192 22.56 24.26 -0.08
CA LYS A 192 23.97 23.90 -0.30
C LYS A 192 24.14 22.49 -0.87
N ILE A 193 23.28 21.58 -0.42
CA ILE A 193 23.26 20.19 -0.85
C ILE A 193 21.80 19.74 -0.96
N ILE A 194 21.55 18.97 -2.01
CA ILE A 194 20.25 18.35 -2.26
C ILE A 194 20.45 16.83 -2.21
N LEU A 195 19.79 16.16 -1.27
CA LEU A 195 19.78 14.70 -1.22
C LEU A 195 18.61 14.19 -2.06
N LEU A 196 18.89 13.29 -3.00
CA LEU A 196 17.87 12.59 -3.78
C LEU A 196 17.68 11.19 -3.18
N LEU A 197 16.55 10.93 -2.54
CA LEU A 197 16.22 9.61 -1.99
C LEU A 197 15.80 8.68 -3.13
N CYS A 198 16.73 7.82 -3.53
CA CYS A 198 16.53 6.83 -4.59
C CYS A 198 16.07 5.51 -3.97
N THR A 199 14.80 5.16 -4.21
CA THR A 199 14.16 3.86 -3.92
C THR A 199 13.74 3.20 -5.25
N PRO A 200 13.42 1.89 -5.27
CA PRO A 200 12.94 1.25 -6.49
C PRO A 200 11.73 1.96 -7.11
N GLU A 201 10.84 2.49 -6.27
CA GLU A 201 9.62 3.20 -6.62
C GLU A 201 9.92 4.62 -7.09
N SER A 202 10.80 5.36 -6.41
CA SER A 202 11.07 6.76 -6.76
C SER A 202 11.71 6.91 -8.14
N GLN A 203 12.55 5.96 -8.57
CA GLN A 203 13.24 6.02 -9.87
C GLN A 203 12.32 5.91 -11.10
N VAL A 204 11.09 5.45 -10.92
CA VAL A 204 10.09 5.36 -11.99
C VAL A 204 8.92 6.33 -11.79
N ALA A 205 8.88 7.05 -10.67
CA ALA A 205 7.82 8.00 -10.36
C ALA A 205 7.97 9.30 -11.19
N PRO A 206 6.97 9.67 -12.02
CA PRO A 206 7.08 10.85 -12.91
C PRO A 206 7.37 12.15 -12.16
N TRP A 207 6.78 12.35 -10.98
CA TRP A 207 6.99 13.56 -10.19
C TRP A 207 8.39 13.62 -9.57
N PHE A 208 8.90 12.52 -9.04
CA PHE A 208 10.28 12.44 -8.55
C PHE A 208 11.28 12.74 -9.68
N LEU A 209 11.07 12.17 -10.87
CA LEU A 209 11.91 12.44 -12.05
C LEU A 209 11.84 13.91 -12.50
N PHE A 210 10.67 14.54 -12.37
CA PHE A 210 10.51 15.98 -12.61
C PHE A 210 11.33 16.81 -11.62
N GLU A 211 11.24 16.53 -10.31
CA GLU A 211 12.01 17.26 -9.27
C GLU A 211 13.52 17.04 -9.42
N ALA A 212 13.93 15.78 -9.64
CA ALA A 212 15.33 15.44 -9.88
C ALA A 212 15.87 16.07 -11.18
N GLY A 213 15.04 16.14 -12.23
CA GLY A 213 15.36 16.87 -13.46
C GLY A 213 15.48 18.38 -13.25
N ALA A 214 14.59 18.98 -12.44
CA ALA A 214 14.68 20.41 -12.10
C ALA A 214 15.99 20.73 -11.37
N VAL A 215 16.43 19.85 -10.46
CA VAL A 215 17.72 19.96 -9.78
C VAL A 215 18.90 19.79 -10.74
N TRP A 216 18.80 18.88 -11.71
CA TRP A 216 19.80 18.70 -12.74
C TRP A 216 20.06 20.00 -13.53
N PHE A 217 18.98 20.66 -13.97
CA PHE A 217 19.07 21.89 -14.74
C PHE A 217 19.40 23.12 -13.89
N SER A 218 19.31 23.06 -12.57
CA SER A 218 19.65 24.18 -11.68
C SER A 218 21.14 24.30 -11.37
N HIS A 219 21.98 23.36 -11.84
CA HIS A 219 23.42 23.28 -11.55
C HIS A 219 23.78 23.21 -10.05
N GLN A 220 22.81 22.88 -9.20
CA GLN A 220 23.03 22.75 -7.77
C GLN A 220 23.69 21.41 -7.46
N ARG A 221 24.48 21.38 -6.37
CA ARG A 221 25.13 20.14 -5.94
C ARG A 221 24.07 19.21 -5.35
N PHE A 222 23.83 18.10 -6.03
CA PHE A 222 22.97 17.03 -5.52
C PHE A 222 23.76 15.75 -5.26
N VAL A 223 23.22 14.93 -4.36
CA VAL A 223 23.80 13.68 -3.92
C VAL A 223 22.72 12.60 -3.92
N PRO A 224 22.82 11.59 -4.78
CA PRO A 224 21.95 10.42 -4.72
C PRO A 224 22.22 9.61 -3.44
N VAL A 225 21.16 9.39 -2.67
CA VAL A 225 21.17 8.61 -1.43
C VAL A 225 20.21 7.45 -1.60
N TYR A 226 20.70 6.22 -1.42
CA TYR A 226 19.91 5.02 -1.63
C TYR A 226 19.39 4.54 -0.32
N ALA A 227 18.13 4.19 -0.36
CA ALA A 227 17.54 3.32 0.60
C ALA A 227 17.08 2.07 -0.13
N GLN A 228 16.84 0.99 0.62
CA GLN A 228 16.08 -0.13 0.09
C GLN A 228 16.77 -0.94 -1.05
N GLY A 229 17.97 -1.48 -0.81
CA GLY A 229 18.47 -2.67 -1.52
C GLY A 229 18.72 -2.53 -3.03
N LEU A 230 18.74 -1.31 -3.56
CA LEU A 230 19.10 -1.06 -4.93
C LEU A 230 20.60 -1.30 -5.15
N HIS A 231 20.91 -2.19 -6.09
CA HIS A 231 22.27 -2.31 -6.60
C HIS A 231 22.63 -1.02 -7.39
N PRO A 232 23.81 -0.40 -7.20
CA PRO A 232 24.21 0.84 -7.87
C PRO A 232 24.09 0.84 -9.42
N VAL A 233 23.99 -0.35 -10.02
CA VAL A 233 23.87 -0.57 -11.47
C VAL A 233 22.47 -0.28 -12.02
N THR A 234 21.45 -0.16 -11.16
CA THR A 234 20.04 0.07 -11.57
C THR A 234 19.68 1.52 -11.88
N LEU A 235 20.60 2.46 -11.64
CA LEU A 235 20.35 3.88 -11.86
C LEU A 235 20.07 4.23 -13.32
N VAL A 236 19.11 5.13 -13.53
CA VAL A 236 18.89 5.77 -14.82
C VAL A 236 19.95 6.86 -15.00
N GLU A 237 20.44 7.05 -16.23
CA GLU A 237 21.25 8.23 -16.56
C GLU A 237 20.43 9.51 -16.28
N PRO A 238 21.05 10.59 -15.76
CA PRO A 238 22.49 10.78 -15.56
C PRO A 238 23.00 10.44 -14.14
N PHE A 239 22.14 9.91 -13.24
CA PHE A 239 22.47 9.73 -11.82
C PHE A 239 23.60 8.73 -11.57
N LYS A 240 23.84 7.80 -12.49
CA LYS A 240 24.98 6.86 -12.50
C LYS A 240 26.34 7.53 -12.38
N GLN A 241 26.45 8.80 -12.78
CA GLN A 241 27.72 9.51 -12.92
C GLN A 241 28.20 10.16 -11.60
N PHE A 242 27.42 10.06 -10.52
CA PHE A 242 27.67 10.76 -9.25
C PHE A 242 28.11 9.80 -8.13
N PRO A 243 28.85 10.30 -7.11
CA PRO A 243 29.08 9.54 -5.89
C PRO A 243 27.75 9.19 -5.22
N VAL A 244 27.57 7.90 -4.96
CA VAL A 244 26.35 7.29 -4.43
C VAL A 244 26.60 6.87 -2.98
N TYR A 245 25.65 7.19 -2.09
CA TYR A 245 25.68 6.73 -0.69
C TYR A 245 24.56 5.73 -0.43
N ASP A 246 24.89 4.51 -0.04
CA ASP A 246 23.94 3.47 0.30
C ASP A 246 23.64 3.47 1.81
N LEU A 247 22.46 3.93 2.20
CA LEU A 247 22.07 4.02 3.62
C LEU A 247 21.96 2.65 4.31
N SER A 248 21.99 1.53 3.57
CA SER A 248 22.10 0.20 4.18
C SER A 248 23.52 -0.12 4.67
N LYS A 249 24.53 0.64 4.25
CA LYS A 249 25.94 0.45 4.59
C LYS A 249 26.39 1.47 5.64
N PRO A 250 26.83 1.02 6.84
CA PRO A 250 27.29 1.93 7.89
C PRO A 250 28.38 2.92 7.42
N LYS A 251 29.32 2.46 6.60
CA LYS A 251 30.40 3.29 6.04
C LYS A 251 29.89 4.44 5.17
N ASP A 252 28.82 4.21 4.42
CA ASP A 252 28.25 5.23 3.53
C ASP A 252 27.42 6.23 4.33
N ILE A 253 26.77 5.79 5.42
CA ILE A 253 26.16 6.69 6.42
C ILE A 253 27.23 7.61 7.02
N ASP A 254 28.36 7.06 7.49
CA ASP A 254 29.45 7.85 8.06
C ASP A 254 29.97 8.88 7.04
N SER A 255 30.10 8.46 5.78
CA SER A 255 30.60 9.31 4.70
C SER A 255 29.61 10.41 4.31
N LEU A 256 28.31 10.11 4.31
CA LEU A 256 27.24 11.09 4.07
C LEU A 256 27.16 12.12 5.20
N ILE A 257 27.19 11.68 6.46
CA ILE A 257 27.19 12.57 7.63
C ILE A 257 28.41 13.49 7.60
N ASN A 258 29.60 12.96 7.31
CA ASN A 258 30.81 13.77 7.17
C ASN A 258 30.69 14.81 6.04
N LEU A 259 30.04 14.46 4.93
CA LEU A 259 29.77 15.41 3.86
C LEU A 259 28.84 16.55 4.33
N ILE A 260 27.78 16.23 5.05
CA ILE A 260 26.83 17.21 5.61
C ILE A 260 27.56 18.12 6.60
N ILE A 261 28.31 17.56 7.55
CA ILE A 261 29.13 18.28 8.52
C ILE A 261 30.07 19.29 7.85
N LYS A 262 30.80 18.83 6.84
CA LYS A 262 31.75 19.69 6.11
C LYS A 262 31.04 20.81 5.34
N THR A 263 29.86 20.54 4.81
CA THR A 263 29.10 21.48 3.97
C THR A 263 28.42 22.56 4.80
N TYR A 264 27.85 22.19 5.94
CA TYR A 264 27.12 23.11 6.82
C TYR A 264 27.95 23.64 7.98
N HIS A 265 29.21 23.22 8.11
CA HIS A 265 30.11 23.59 9.21
C HIS A 265 29.48 23.33 10.58
N CYS A 266 28.73 22.24 10.70
CA CYS A 266 28.05 21.84 11.93
C CYS A 266 28.95 20.93 12.77
N ALA A 267 28.71 20.81 14.07
CA ALA A 267 29.35 19.76 14.87
C ALA A 267 28.50 18.47 14.79
N SER A 268 29.01 17.36 15.34
CA SER A 268 28.24 16.11 15.42
C SER A 268 28.24 15.56 16.83
N LEU A 269 27.09 15.07 17.28
CA LEU A 269 27.02 14.18 18.44
C LEU A 269 27.63 12.82 18.09
N GLU A 270 27.98 12.05 19.11
CA GLU A 270 28.39 10.66 18.95
C GLU A 270 27.23 9.81 18.42
N TYR A 271 27.50 8.96 17.44
CA TYR A 271 26.53 8.05 16.84
C TYR A 271 27.20 6.74 16.42
N ASP A 272 26.42 5.67 16.31
CA ASP A 272 26.84 4.41 15.72
C ASP A 272 26.05 4.19 14.41
N SER A 273 26.75 4.21 13.28
CA SER A 273 26.12 4.00 11.98
C SER A 273 25.44 2.65 11.83
N LYS A 274 25.86 1.61 12.55
CA LYS A 274 25.14 0.32 12.59
C LYS A 274 23.79 0.42 13.29
N VAL A 275 23.68 1.25 14.32
CA VAL A 275 22.41 1.53 15.00
C VAL A 275 21.49 2.32 14.08
N ILE A 276 22.03 3.34 13.40
CA ILE A 276 21.26 4.13 12.42
C ILE A 276 20.71 3.24 11.29
N VAL A 277 21.52 2.34 10.71
CA VAL A 277 21.03 1.39 9.69
C VAL A 277 19.80 0.63 10.21
N LYS A 278 19.82 0.16 11.46
CA LYS A 278 18.69 -0.58 12.06
C LYS A 278 17.47 0.31 12.33
N GLU A 279 17.67 1.58 12.67
CA GLU A 279 16.58 2.54 12.89
C GLU A 279 15.90 2.94 11.57
N LEU A 280 16.71 3.20 10.52
CA LEU A 280 16.23 3.57 9.18
C LEU A 280 15.57 2.38 8.47
N PHE A 281 16.15 1.20 8.63
CA PHE A 281 15.68 -0.05 8.04
C PHE A 281 15.36 -1.05 9.16
N PRO A 282 14.25 -0.82 9.90
CA PRO A 282 13.84 -1.78 10.90
C PRO A 282 13.61 -3.12 10.19
N LYS A 283 13.97 -4.21 10.88
CA LYS A 283 13.81 -5.57 10.32
C LYS A 283 12.37 -5.86 9.90
N GLU A 284 11.40 -5.15 10.48
CA GLU A 284 9.98 -5.28 10.23
C GLU A 284 9.27 -3.95 10.47
N HIS A 285 8.38 -3.56 9.56
CA HIS A 285 7.39 -2.50 9.75
C HIS A 285 6.09 -3.12 10.23
N LEU A 286 5.46 -2.54 11.26
CA LEU A 286 4.16 -2.97 11.79
C LEU A 286 3.15 -1.83 11.67
N GLY A 287 1.93 -2.14 11.24
CA GLY A 287 0.85 -1.18 11.10
C GLY A 287 -0.52 -1.81 11.35
N PHE A 288 -1.56 -0.98 11.29
CA PHE A 288 -2.95 -1.40 11.48
C PHE A 288 -3.83 -0.78 10.41
N CYS A 289 -4.81 -1.53 9.93
CA CYS A 289 -5.82 -1.08 8.98
C CYS A 289 -7.23 -1.46 9.47
N GLY A 290 -8.25 -0.82 8.91
CA GLY A 290 -9.65 -1.13 9.21
C GLY A 290 -10.31 -1.80 8.01
N THR A 291 -11.01 -2.90 8.23
CA THR A 291 -11.85 -3.53 7.20
C THR A 291 -13.14 -2.73 6.99
N CYS A 292 -13.81 -2.95 5.85
CA CYS A 292 -15.11 -2.33 5.55
C CYS A 292 -16.21 -2.71 6.56
N ASP A 293 -16.07 -3.81 7.30
CA ASP A 293 -16.96 -4.23 8.39
C ASP A 293 -16.50 -3.75 9.78
N GLY A 294 -15.50 -2.88 9.86
CA GLY A 294 -15.08 -2.20 11.08
C GLY A 294 -14.18 -3.03 12.01
N VAL A 295 -13.49 -4.04 11.47
CA VAL A 295 -12.51 -4.85 12.21
C VAL A 295 -11.10 -4.28 11.99
N GLN A 296 -10.36 -4.06 13.06
CA GLN A 296 -8.95 -3.67 12.95
C GLN A 296 -8.05 -4.88 12.68
N ILE A 297 -7.22 -4.78 11.64
CA ILE A 297 -6.27 -5.80 11.22
C ILE A 297 -4.85 -5.28 11.34
N ALA A 298 -4.02 -5.98 12.10
CA ALA A 298 -2.60 -5.74 12.20
C ALA A 298 -1.87 -6.37 11.00
N TYR A 299 -1.00 -5.62 10.35
CA TYR A 299 -0.15 -6.09 9.27
C TYR A 299 1.31 -5.77 9.56
N SER A 300 2.19 -6.54 8.95
CA SER A 300 3.61 -6.21 8.90
C SER A 300 4.18 -6.42 7.52
N TYR A 301 5.27 -5.72 7.23
CA TYR A 301 6.06 -6.02 6.05
C TYR A 301 7.55 -5.84 6.32
N GLN A 302 8.33 -6.62 5.59
CA GLN A 302 9.79 -6.55 5.63
C GLN A 302 10.39 -6.96 4.30
N GLY A 303 11.63 -6.54 4.08
CA GLY A 303 12.26 -6.70 2.78
C GLY A 303 11.91 -5.56 1.83
N ILE A 304 12.75 -5.41 0.82
CA ILE A 304 12.82 -4.24 -0.07
C ILE A 304 12.88 -4.67 -1.54
N GLY A 305 12.44 -5.90 -1.82
CA GLY A 305 12.42 -6.44 -3.18
C GLY A 305 11.36 -5.76 -4.04
N LYS A 306 11.66 -5.59 -5.34
CA LYS A 306 10.74 -4.96 -6.32
C LYS A 306 9.39 -5.68 -6.41
N GLN A 307 9.38 -6.99 -6.19
CA GLN A 307 8.15 -7.77 -6.15
C GLN A 307 7.62 -7.77 -4.71
N THR A 308 6.37 -7.33 -4.54
CA THR A 308 5.64 -7.54 -3.28
C THR A 308 5.08 -8.95 -3.25
N LEU A 309 5.32 -9.66 -2.15
CA LEU A 309 4.78 -10.99 -1.86
C LEU A 309 3.89 -10.87 -0.62
N VAL A 310 2.58 -10.95 -0.81
CA VAL A 310 1.59 -10.89 0.27
C VAL A 310 1.28 -12.30 0.71
N LYS A 311 1.54 -12.63 1.97
CA LYS A 311 1.15 -13.89 2.58
C LYS A 311 -0.19 -13.72 3.29
N THR A 312 -1.17 -14.53 2.92
CA THR A 312 -2.46 -14.59 3.62
C THR A 312 -2.30 -15.09 5.05
N THR A 313 -3.26 -14.76 5.92
CA THR A 313 -3.36 -15.38 7.25
C THR A 313 -3.65 -16.88 7.14
N ASN A 314 -3.36 -17.60 8.22
CA ASN A 314 -3.63 -19.02 8.39
C ASN A 314 -4.06 -19.24 9.84
N TRP A 315 -4.86 -20.29 10.10
CA TRP A 315 -5.24 -20.69 11.45
C TRP A 315 -4.02 -21.34 12.12
N PHE A 316 -3.22 -20.62 12.87
CA PHE A 316 -3.34 -19.30 13.54
C PHE A 316 -1.97 -18.61 13.47
N ASN A 317 -1.91 -17.28 13.60
CA ASN A 317 -0.64 -16.56 13.59
C ASN A 317 -0.59 -15.38 14.57
N HIS A 318 0.64 -14.91 14.81
CA HIS A 318 0.94 -13.71 15.58
C HIS A 318 2.21 -13.04 15.04
N LEU A 319 2.06 -11.86 14.42
CA LEU A 319 3.12 -11.18 13.65
C LEU A 319 4.45 -11.06 14.40
N THR A 320 4.42 -10.47 15.59
CA THR A 320 5.63 -10.22 16.40
C THR A 320 6.15 -11.46 17.12
N TYR A 321 5.31 -12.46 17.39
CA TYR A 321 5.77 -13.70 18.00
C TYR A 321 6.53 -14.59 17.00
N GLU A 322 6.16 -14.50 15.72
CA GLU A 322 6.77 -15.29 14.64
C GLU A 322 8.18 -14.80 14.26
N THR A 323 8.54 -13.54 14.51
CA THR A 323 9.84 -13.00 14.08
C THR A 323 11.04 -13.62 14.80
N GLU A 324 10.86 -14.13 16.02
CA GLU A 324 11.90 -14.86 16.76
C GLU A 324 11.65 -16.38 16.80
N SER A 325 10.77 -16.87 15.92
CA SER A 325 10.32 -18.26 15.92
C SER A 325 11.37 -19.23 15.39
N SER A 326 11.62 -20.33 16.11
CA SER A 326 12.38 -21.48 15.61
C SER A 326 11.64 -22.28 14.51
N VAL A 327 10.39 -21.92 14.20
CA VAL A 327 9.52 -22.53 13.17
C VAL A 327 9.25 -21.59 11.98
N TRP A 328 9.16 -20.28 12.20
CA TRP A 328 8.79 -19.32 11.14
C TRP A 328 9.85 -18.28 10.80
N HIS A 329 10.88 -18.08 11.63
CA HIS A 329 11.89 -17.04 11.37
C HIS A 329 12.57 -17.24 10.01
N HIS A 330 12.89 -18.49 9.65
CA HIS A 330 13.52 -18.79 8.36
C HIS A 330 12.60 -18.56 7.16
N TRP A 331 11.29 -18.74 7.31
CA TRP A 331 10.30 -18.38 6.28
C TRP A 331 10.32 -16.89 6.01
N ILE A 332 10.17 -16.13 7.09
CA ILE A 332 10.15 -14.68 7.08
C ILE A 332 11.45 -14.14 6.46
N ALA A 333 12.60 -14.61 6.95
CA ALA A 333 13.92 -14.18 6.47
C ALA A 333 14.17 -14.54 4.99
N SER A 334 13.72 -15.70 4.52
CA SER A 334 13.98 -16.14 3.15
C SER A 334 13.13 -15.37 2.15
N PHE A 335 11.84 -15.17 2.43
CA PHE A 335 10.97 -14.44 1.51
C PHE A 335 11.21 -12.94 1.54
N SER A 336 11.51 -12.36 2.70
CA SER A 336 11.85 -10.94 2.79
C SER A 336 13.22 -10.59 2.19
N ARG A 337 14.05 -11.59 1.87
CA ARG A 337 15.37 -11.34 1.29
C ARG A 337 15.28 -10.76 -0.12
N TYR A 338 14.30 -11.21 -0.91
CA TYR A 338 14.16 -10.87 -2.32
C TYR A 338 12.83 -10.20 -2.68
N THR A 339 11.90 -10.14 -1.73
CA THR A 339 10.57 -9.52 -1.92
C THR A 339 10.31 -8.49 -0.83
N ARG A 340 9.37 -7.57 -1.08
CA ARG A 340 8.65 -6.90 0.01
C ARG A 340 7.63 -7.91 0.55
N PHE A 341 7.99 -8.59 1.62
CA PHE A 341 7.19 -9.67 2.20
C PHE A 341 6.18 -9.10 3.19
N VAL A 342 4.90 -9.14 2.83
CA VAL A 342 3.77 -8.62 3.61
C VAL A 342 3.09 -9.78 4.31
N ARG A 343 2.75 -9.61 5.59
CA ARG A 343 2.01 -10.54 6.43
C ARG A 343 0.93 -9.77 7.20
N TYR A 344 -0.08 -10.48 7.70
CA TYR A 344 -1.04 -9.90 8.63
C TYR A 344 -1.57 -10.96 9.60
N ASP A 345 -2.02 -10.51 10.76
CA ASP A 345 -2.77 -11.34 11.70
C ASP A 345 -4.24 -11.37 11.26
N GLY A 346 -4.80 -12.56 11.06
CA GLY A 346 -6.22 -12.68 10.73
C GLY A 346 -7.11 -12.13 11.85
N ARG A 347 -8.35 -11.75 11.52
CA ARG A 347 -9.32 -11.33 12.53
C ARG A 347 -9.41 -12.34 13.68
N GLY A 348 -9.41 -11.85 14.92
CA GLY A 348 -9.41 -12.69 16.12
C GLY A 348 -8.07 -13.35 16.45
N CYS A 349 -6.98 -13.03 15.75
CA CYS A 349 -5.63 -13.56 16.02
C CYS A 349 -4.60 -12.45 16.29
N GLY A 350 -3.56 -12.80 17.04
CA GLY A 350 -2.37 -11.99 17.28
C GLY A 350 -2.68 -10.58 17.75
N LEU A 351 -2.18 -9.60 16.99
CA LEU A 351 -2.35 -8.16 17.23
C LEU A 351 -3.61 -7.57 16.59
N SER A 352 -4.30 -8.33 15.72
CA SER A 352 -5.59 -7.90 15.16
C SER A 352 -6.68 -7.90 16.22
N GLN A 353 -7.81 -7.27 15.91
CA GLN A 353 -8.92 -7.16 16.85
C GLN A 353 -9.39 -8.54 17.33
N ARG A 354 -9.42 -8.74 18.65
CA ARG A 354 -9.80 -9.99 19.32
C ARG A 354 -11.04 -9.76 20.17
N ASN A 355 -12.22 -9.97 19.60
CA ASN A 355 -13.46 -9.97 20.37
C ASN A 355 -14.45 -11.02 19.85
N ASN A 356 -15.41 -11.39 20.69
CA ASN A 356 -16.33 -12.49 20.42
C ASN A 356 -17.48 -12.16 19.45
N MET A 357 -17.64 -10.88 19.10
CA MET A 357 -18.69 -10.36 18.22
C MET A 357 -18.24 -10.30 16.75
N ILE A 358 -16.98 -10.60 16.46
CA ILE A 358 -16.45 -10.62 15.11
C ILE A 358 -17.09 -11.77 14.32
N ASP A 359 -17.50 -11.47 13.09
CA ASP A 359 -17.91 -12.46 12.10
C ASP A 359 -16.66 -13.11 11.48
N PHE A 360 -16.57 -14.44 11.61
CA PHE A 360 -15.45 -15.26 11.14
C PHE A 360 -15.75 -16.00 9.83
N SER A 361 -16.87 -15.70 9.16
CA SER A 361 -17.20 -16.34 7.88
C SER A 361 -16.13 -16.13 6.82
N PHE A 362 -16.01 -17.07 5.88
CA PHE A 362 -14.94 -17.10 4.88
C PHE A 362 -14.82 -15.81 4.06
N ASP A 363 -15.95 -15.20 3.67
CA ASP A 363 -15.95 -13.93 2.93
C ASP A 363 -15.28 -12.79 3.71
N LYS A 364 -15.33 -12.86 5.04
CA LYS A 364 -14.71 -11.86 5.90
C LYS A 364 -13.19 -11.97 5.95
N TRP A 365 -12.64 -13.16 5.73
CA TRP A 365 -11.18 -13.30 5.58
C TRP A 365 -10.68 -12.66 4.30
N ILE A 366 -11.54 -12.56 3.27
CA ILE A 366 -11.22 -11.80 2.05
C ILE A 366 -11.17 -10.30 2.35
N TYR A 367 -12.07 -9.80 3.19
CA TYR A 367 -12.06 -8.38 3.62
C TYR A 367 -10.81 -8.03 4.42
N ASP A 368 -10.30 -8.97 5.23
CA ASP A 368 -9.04 -8.77 5.97
C ASP A 368 -7.87 -8.58 4.99
N LEU A 369 -7.78 -9.43 3.96
CA LEU A 369 -6.76 -9.31 2.93
C LEU A 369 -6.89 -8.00 2.14
N GLU A 370 -8.10 -7.67 1.69
CA GLU A 370 -8.38 -6.44 0.91
C GLU A 370 -7.96 -5.19 1.70
N ALA A 371 -8.32 -5.10 2.98
CA ALA A 371 -7.96 -3.97 3.83
C ALA A 371 -6.44 -3.77 3.94
N VAL A 372 -5.69 -4.86 4.06
CA VAL A 372 -4.22 -4.80 4.14
C VAL A 372 -3.61 -4.33 2.83
N VAL A 373 -4.04 -4.89 1.69
CA VAL A 373 -3.44 -4.55 0.40
C VAL A 373 -3.84 -3.15 -0.08
N ASP A 374 -5.05 -2.69 0.24
CA ASP A 374 -5.49 -1.32 -0.04
C ASP A 374 -4.77 -0.30 0.84
N THR A 375 -4.59 -0.58 2.13
CA THR A 375 -3.85 0.32 3.04
C THR A 375 -2.39 0.46 2.62
N LEU A 376 -1.81 -0.59 2.03
CA LEU A 376 -0.45 -0.58 1.50
C LEU A 376 -0.36 -0.07 0.06
N GLU A 377 -1.49 0.35 -0.52
CA GLU A 377 -1.62 0.86 -1.89
C GLU A 377 -1.00 -0.09 -2.93
N LEU A 378 -1.26 -1.39 -2.79
CA LEU A 378 -0.70 -2.41 -3.66
C LEU A 378 -1.55 -2.59 -4.93
N ASP A 379 -1.09 -2.01 -6.03
CA ASP A 379 -1.74 -2.15 -7.34
C ASP A 379 -1.63 -3.57 -7.90
N LYS A 380 -0.44 -4.18 -7.82
CA LYS A 380 -0.18 -5.53 -8.32
C LYS A 380 0.87 -6.27 -7.49
N PHE A 381 0.57 -7.49 -7.04
CA PHE A 381 1.43 -8.24 -6.13
C PHE A 381 1.33 -9.76 -6.32
N ALA A 382 2.33 -10.49 -5.84
CA ALA A 382 2.28 -11.94 -5.74
C ALA A 382 1.55 -12.33 -4.45
N LEU A 383 0.67 -13.32 -4.52
CA LEU A 383 -0.15 -13.77 -3.40
C LEU A 383 0.24 -15.19 -3.00
N LEU A 384 0.69 -15.34 -1.75
CA LEU A 384 1.10 -16.58 -1.13
C LEU A 384 0.03 -17.07 -0.15
N GLY A 385 -0.67 -18.14 -0.54
CA GLY A 385 -1.56 -18.88 0.32
C GLY A 385 -0.87 -20.09 0.95
N VAL A 386 -0.88 -20.18 2.28
CA VAL A 386 -0.39 -21.37 3.00
C VAL A 386 -1.55 -21.98 3.77
N SER A 387 -1.78 -23.30 3.63
CA SER A 387 -2.86 -24.00 4.34
C SER A 387 -4.23 -23.39 4.05
N GLN A 388 -4.98 -22.99 5.07
CA GLN A 388 -6.21 -22.18 4.97
C GLN A 388 -6.06 -20.95 4.07
N GLY A 389 -4.89 -20.33 4.14
CA GLY A 389 -4.54 -19.17 3.33
C GLY A 389 -4.65 -19.42 1.83
N GLY A 390 -4.49 -20.66 1.39
CA GLY A 390 -4.68 -21.03 -0.01
C GLY A 390 -6.10 -20.80 -0.52
N SER A 391 -7.12 -21.14 0.27
CA SER A 391 -8.51 -20.91 -0.14
C SER A 391 -8.81 -19.41 -0.21
N ILE A 392 -8.31 -18.63 0.75
CA ILE A 392 -8.40 -17.16 0.76
C ILE A 392 -7.74 -16.60 -0.50
N ALA A 393 -6.52 -17.03 -0.81
CA ALA A 393 -5.75 -16.56 -1.94
C ALA A 393 -6.41 -16.88 -3.29
N ILE A 394 -6.96 -18.09 -3.45
CA ILE A 394 -7.71 -18.51 -4.64
C ILE A 394 -8.94 -17.62 -4.82
N LYS A 395 -9.76 -17.46 -3.78
CA LYS A 395 -10.99 -16.67 -3.86
C LYS A 395 -10.67 -15.21 -4.19
N TYR A 396 -9.67 -14.64 -3.53
CA TYR A 396 -9.22 -13.28 -3.79
C TYR A 396 -8.74 -13.10 -5.24
N ALA A 397 -7.91 -14.01 -5.76
CA ALA A 397 -7.42 -13.97 -7.13
C ALA A 397 -8.54 -14.08 -8.18
N MET A 398 -9.65 -14.74 -7.86
CA MET A 398 -10.83 -14.80 -8.73
C MET A 398 -11.63 -13.49 -8.72
N LEU A 399 -11.65 -12.78 -7.59
CA LEU A 399 -12.37 -11.51 -7.43
C LEU A 399 -11.57 -10.32 -7.99
N HIS A 400 -10.25 -10.35 -7.86
CA HIS A 400 -9.34 -9.25 -8.20
C HIS A 400 -8.17 -9.73 -9.09
N PRO A 401 -8.43 -10.38 -10.24
CA PRO A 401 -7.38 -10.97 -11.07
C PRO A 401 -6.35 -9.94 -11.57
N GLU A 402 -6.76 -8.69 -11.77
CA GLU A 402 -5.90 -7.59 -12.22
C GLU A 402 -4.80 -7.24 -11.21
N ARG A 403 -5.05 -7.48 -9.92
CA ARG A 403 -4.10 -7.19 -8.83
C ARG A 403 -3.09 -8.32 -8.59
N ILE A 404 -3.29 -9.49 -9.18
CA ILE A 404 -2.43 -10.65 -8.91
C ILE A 404 -1.37 -10.83 -10.01
N SER A 405 -0.10 -10.73 -9.63
CA SER A 405 1.04 -11.06 -10.51
C SER A 405 1.31 -12.56 -10.55
N HIS A 406 1.22 -13.23 -9.40
CA HIS A 406 1.50 -14.66 -9.22
C HIS A 406 0.64 -15.20 -8.08
N LEU A 407 0.13 -16.42 -8.21
CA LEU A 407 -0.57 -17.13 -7.14
C LEU A 407 0.24 -18.36 -6.71
N ILE A 408 0.68 -18.37 -5.46
CA ILE A 408 1.50 -19.45 -4.89
C ILE A 408 0.71 -20.12 -3.78
N LEU A 409 0.55 -21.44 -3.86
CA LEU A 409 -0.25 -22.25 -2.96
C LEU A 409 0.64 -23.33 -2.32
N ILE A 410 0.87 -23.22 -1.02
CA ILE A 410 1.69 -24.18 -0.27
C ILE A 410 0.83 -24.94 0.73
N SER A 411 0.87 -26.28 0.67
CA SER A 411 0.11 -27.16 1.57
C SER A 411 -1.38 -26.77 1.69
N SER A 412 -1.98 -26.34 0.58
CA SER A 412 -3.27 -25.62 0.52
C SER A 412 -4.42 -26.49 0.02
N PHE A 413 -5.65 -25.99 0.11
CA PHE A 413 -6.86 -26.70 -0.33
C PHE A 413 -7.91 -25.77 -0.95
N ALA A 414 -8.85 -26.35 -1.70
CA ALA A 414 -10.10 -25.70 -2.11
C ALA A 414 -11.32 -26.17 -1.31
N ARG A 415 -11.20 -27.31 -0.61
CA ARG A 415 -12.27 -27.93 0.17
C ARG A 415 -11.80 -28.16 1.61
N GLY A 416 -12.49 -27.57 2.57
CA GLY A 416 -12.29 -27.81 4.00
C GLY A 416 -12.65 -29.25 4.37
N TRP A 417 -12.26 -29.70 5.57
CA TRP A 417 -12.36 -31.12 5.97
C TRP A 417 -13.75 -31.75 5.81
N LYS A 418 -14.85 -30.99 5.93
CA LYS A 418 -16.21 -31.52 5.69
C LYS A 418 -16.50 -31.77 4.22
N ASN A 419 -15.87 -30.99 3.33
CA ASN A 419 -16.12 -30.98 1.89
C ASN A 419 -15.08 -31.78 1.08
N MET A 420 -13.97 -32.20 1.70
CA MET A 420 -12.97 -33.05 1.04
C MET A 420 -13.58 -34.39 0.57
N ASP A 421 -13.10 -34.87 -0.56
CA ASP A 421 -13.50 -36.15 -1.15
C ASP A 421 -12.65 -37.28 -0.55
N LEU A 422 -12.98 -37.64 0.69
CA LEU A 422 -12.32 -38.68 1.48
C LEU A 422 -13.31 -39.81 1.80
N SER A 423 -12.78 -41.00 2.07
CA SER A 423 -13.59 -42.10 2.59
C SER A 423 -14.29 -41.70 3.89
N HIS A 424 -15.45 -42.30 4.16
CA HIS A 424 -16.20 -42.02 5.40
C HIS A 424 -15.35 -42.20 6.67
N GLU A 425 -14.49 -43.22 6.69
CA GLU A 425 -13.59 -43.49 7.82
C GLU A 425 -12.55 -42.38 7.98
N LEU A 426 -11.90 -41.97 6.89
CA LEU A 426 -10.87 -40.95 6.94
C LEU A 426 -11.46 -39.58 7.27
N LYS A 427 -12.62 -39.22 6.68
CA LYS A 427 -13.34 -37.99 7.03
C LYS A 427 -13.72 -37.96 8.52
N ARG A 428 -14.21 -39.08 9.06
CA ARG A 428 -14.50 -39.19 10.50
C ARG A 428 -13.24 -38.96 11.34
N LYS A 429 -12.10 -39.56 10.98
CA LYS A 429 -10.84 -39.37 11.69
C LYS A 429 -10.41 -37.90 11.73
N TYR A 430 -10.57 -37.14 10.64
CA TYR A 430 -10.28 -35.70 10.62
C TYR A 430 -11.23 -34.93 11.55
N LEU A 431 -12.54 -35.18 11.48
CA LEU A 431 -13.53 -34.49 12.30
C LEU A 431 -13.40 -34.82 13.80
N ASP A 432 -13.10 -36.07 14.15
CA ASP A 432 -12.79 -36.45 15.54
C ASP A 432 -11.51 -35.73 16.02
N GLY A 433 -10.51 -35.60 15.13
CA GLY A 433 -9.32 -34.80 15.37
C GLY A 433 -9.63 -33.33 15.67
N VAL A 434 -10.55 -32.71 14.92
CA VAL A 434 -11.02 -31.33 15.19
C VAL A 434 -11.56 -31.18 16.59
N GLU A 435 -12.43 -32.09 17.02
CA GLU A 435 -13.04 -32.01 18.35
C GLU A 435 -12.00 -32.22 19.47
N LEU A 436 -10.99 -33.06 19.25
CA LEU A 436 -9.85 -33.18 20.16
C LEU A 436 -9.01 -31.89 20.20
N LEU A 437 -8.74 -31.28 19.05
CA LEU A 437 -8.00 -30.02 18.96
C LEU A 437 -8.72 -28.89 19.69
N LYS A 438 -10.04 -28.75 19.50
CA LYS A 438 -10.87 -27.79 20.24
C LYS A 438 -10.85 -28.09 21.72
N ARG A 439 -10.99 -29.36 22.13
CA ARG A 439 -10.98 -29.72 23.56
C ARG A 439 -9.66 -29.36 24.24
N ASP A 440 -8.54 -29.52 23.53
CA ASP A 440 -7.20 -29.47 24.12
C ASP A 440 -6.43 -28.18 23.84
N TRP A 441 -7.04 -27.24 23.11
CA TRP A 441 -6.45 -25.93 22.79
C TRP A 441 -5.93 -25.21 24.03
N GLY A 442 -4.67 -24.77 23.97
CA GLY A 442 -4.07 -23.96 25.03
C GLY A 442 -3.91 -24.67 26.38
N LYS A 443 -4.14 -25.99 26.49
CA LYS A 443 -3.82 -26.74 27.72
C LYS A 443 -2.31 -27.00 27.81
N GLU A 444 -1.76 -26.94 29.02
CA GLU A 444 -0.40 -27.42 29.25
C GLU A 444 -0.39 -28.94 29.18
N GLN A 445 0.38 -29.48 28.24
CA GLN A 445 0.56 -30.91 28.03
C GLN A 445 2.02 -31.27 28.28
N GLN A 446 2.26 -32.41 28.96
CA GLN A 446 3.60 -32.93 29.21
C GLN A 446 4.32 -33.29 27.89
N ASP A 447 5.64 -33.21 27.91
CA ASP A 447 6.58 -32.93 26.81
C ASP A 447 6.55 -33.81 25.55
N PHE A 448 5.73 -34.86 25.48
CA PHE A 448 5.69 -35.80 24.34
C PHE A 448 4.31 -35.97 23.67
N ASP A 449 3.22 -35.51 24.28
CA ASP A 449 1.86 -35.63 23.75
C ASP A 449 1.27 -34.26 23.40
N LYS A 450 1.88 -33.60 22.39
CA LYS A 450 1.37 -32.35 21.81
C LYS A 450 0.75 -32.64 20.44
N PRO A 451 -0.52 -33.09 20.39
CA PRO A 451 -1.13 -33.63 19.18
C PRO A 451 -1.17 -32.62 18.03
N LEU A 452 -1.35 -31.32 18.32
CA LEU A 452 -1.34 -30.29 17.29
C LEU A 452 0.05 -30.08 16.69
N ALA A 453 1.11 -30.02 17.52
CA ALA A 453 2.48 -29.91 17.00
C ALA A 453 2.87 -31.16 16.18
N ASN A 454 2.51 -32.35 16.65
CA ASN A 454 2.75 -33.61 15.92
C ASN A 454 1.96 -33.74 14.62
N LEU A 455 0.88 -32.97 14.46
CA LEU A 455 0.12 -32.91 13.22
C LEU A 455 0.80 -31.98 12.20
N PHE A 456 1.29 -30.83 12.64
CA PHE A 456 1.86 -29.80 11.76
C PHE A 456 3.35 -29.99 11.47
N ILE A 457 4.13 -30.39 12.47
CA ILE A 457 5.59 -30.48 12.45
C ILE A 457 6.07 -31.76 13.14
N PRO A 458 5.66 -32.97 12.68
CA PRO A 458 6.01 -34.25 13.32
C PRO A 458 7.52 -34.49 13.51
N THR A 459 8.39 -33.83 12.74
CA THR A 459 9.84 -33.98 12.87
C THR A 459 10.50 -32.87 13.68
N ALA A 460 9.72 -32.03 14.37
CA ALA A 460 10.21 -30.92 15.17
C ALA A 460 10.99 -31.37 16.42
N ASN A 461 11.97 -30.57 16.82
CA ASN A 461 12.64 -30.75 18.10
C ASN A 461 11.81 -30.18 19.27
N ALA A 462 12.25 -30.43 20.50
CA ALA A 462 11.53 -29.99 21.70
C ALA A 462 11.33 -28.45 21.78
N GLU A 463 12.30 -27.68 21.31
CA GLU A 463 12.22 -26.21 21.27
C GLU A 463 11.11 -25.75 20.33
N GLN A 464 11.07 -26.29 19.11
CA GLN A 464 10.07 -25.99 18.08
C GLN A 464 8.67 -26.43 18.51
N ILE A 465 8.54 -27.61 19.10
CA ILE A 465 7.28 -28.10 19.69
C ILE A 465 6.83 -27.17 20.82
N GLY A 466 7.74 -26.76 21.70
CA GLY A 466 7.50 -25.81 22.78
C GLY A 466 7.00 -24.46 22.26
N TRP A 467 7.68 -23.91 21.25
CA TRP A 467 7.33 -22.64 20.62
C TRP A 467 5.94 -22.71 19.95
N PHE A 468 5.69 -23.74 19.13
CA PHE A 468 4.42 -23.90 18.44
C PHE A 468 3.24 -24.09 19.42
N SER A 469 3.48 -24.72 20.57
CA SER A 469 2.47 -24.84 21.62
C SER A 469 2.13 -23.50 22.28
N LYS A 470 3.14 -22.64 22.50
CA LYS A 470 2.94 -21.30 23.06
C LYS A 470 2.20 -20.41 22.06
N LEU A 471 2.52 -20.51 20.77
CA LEU A 471 1.86 -19.74 19.71
C LEU A 471 0.33 -19.86 19.79
N GLN A 472 -0.23 -21.03 20.12
CA GLN A 472 -1.68 -21.22 20.26
C GLN A 472 -2.30 -20.22 21.25
N LYS A 473 -1.69 -20.08 22.43
CA LYS A 473 -2.16 -19.20 23.51
C LYS A 473 -1.96 -17.73 23.17
N GLU A 474 -0.80 -17.40 22.60
CA GLU A 474 -0.46 -16.03 22.21
C GLU A 474 -1.37 -15.55 21.08
N SER A 475 -1.64 -16.41 20.10
CA SER A 475 -2.40 -16.04 18.91
C SER A 475 -3.88 -15.82 19.21
N THR A 476 -4.57 -16.75 19.87
CA THR A 476 -6.02 -16.59 20.05
C THR A 476 -6.59 -17.38 21.24
N THR A 477 -7.83 -17.06 21.61
CA THR A 477 -8.58 -17.79 22.64
C THR A 477 -9.12 -19.11 22.08
N LEU A 478 -9.44 -20.07 22.96
CA LEU A 478 -10.10 -21.31 22.56
C LEU A 478 -11.42 -21.06 21.81
N GLU A 479 -12.23 -20.12 22.27
CA GLU A 479 -13.52 -19.81 21.66
C GLU A 479 -13.34 -19.34 20.20
N THR A 480 -12.42 -18.40 19.97
CA THR A 480 -12.12 -17.90 18.63
C THR A 480 -11.44 -18.95 17.77
N ALA A 481 -10.50 -19.72 18.32
CA ALA A 481 -9.88 -20.84 17.60
C ALA A 481 -10.93 -21.86 17.12
N SER A 482 -11.95 -22.13 17.95
CA SER A 482 -13.04 -23.05 17.62
C SER A 482 -13.93 -22.49 16.50
N LYS A 483 -14.23 -21.19 16.52
CA LYS A 483 -14.98 -20.53 15.43
C LYS A 483 -14.20 -20.57 14.11
N LEU A 484 -12.90 -20.28 14.15
CA LEU A 484 -12.04 -20.30 12.97
C LEU A 484 -11.89 -21.72 12.39
N ILE A 485 -11.71 -22.75 13.23
CA ILE A 485 -11.61 -24.13 12.74
C ILE A 485 -12.94 -24.64 12.18
N ASP A 486 -14.07 -24.21 12.75
CA ASP A 486 -15.38 -24.55 12.21
C ASP A 486 -15.57 -23.96 10.82
N GLU A 487 -15.20 -22.70 10.62
CA GLU A 487 -15.26 -22.08 9.30
C GLU A 487 -14.30 -22.76 8.32
N PHE A 488 -13.05 -23.01 8.72
CA PHE A 488 -12.08 -23.78 7.95
C PHE A 488 -12.67 -25.11 7.45
N CYS A 489 -13.37 -25.83 8.33
CA CYS A 489 -13.99 -27.11 7.98
C CYS A 489 -15.07 -26.96 6.90
N ASN A 490 -15.78 -25.83 6.90
CA ASN A 490 -16.92 -25.54 6.04
C ASN A 490 -16.53 -24.93 4.69
N VAL A 491 -15.30 -24.41 4.53
CA VAL A 491 -14.83 -23.82 3.26
C VAL A 491 -15.07 -24.76 2.08
N ASP A 492 -15.67 -24.24 1.03
CA ASP A 492 -15.76 -24.92 -0.27
C ASP A 492 -15.77 -23.90 -1.41
N ILE A 493 -14.62 -23.74 -2.06
CA ILE A 493 -14.47 -22.92 -3.26
C ILE A 493 -14.33 -23.79 -4.52
N SER A 494 -14.52 -25.10 -4.37
CA SER A 494 -14.38 -26.05 -5.47
C SER A 494 -15.35 -25.85 -6.63
N PRO A 495 -16.61 -25.37 -6.45
CA PRO A 495 -17.53 -25.13 -7.56
C PRO A 495 -17.06 -24.00 -8.48
N GLU A 496 -16.36 -23.01 -7.93
CA GLU A 496 -15.96 -21.81 -8.66
C GLU A 496 -14.50 -21.87 -9.17
N LEU A 497 -13.72 -22.88 -8.74
CA LEU A 497 -12.29 -23.02 -9.04
C LEU A 497 -11.96 -22.99 -10.53
N SER A 498 -12.90 -23.41 -11.38
CA SER A 498 -12.75 -23.39 -12.84
C SER A 498 -12.57 -21.98 -13.43
N LEU A 499 -13.05 -20.93 -12.74
CA LEU A 499 -12.90 -19.54 -13.16
C LEU A 499 -11.43 -19.13 -13.29
N LEU A 500 -10.55 -19.61 -12.41
CA LEU A 500 -9.11 -19.33 -12.48
C LEU A 500 -8.47 -19.80 -13.80
N ASN A 501 -9.03 -20.81 -14.48
CA ASN A 501 -8.50 -21.25 -15.78
C ASN A 501 -8.72 -20.23 -16.90
N THR A 502 -9.70 -19.34 -16.74
CA THR A 502 -10.01 -18.28 -17.70
C THR A 502 -9.11 -17.05 -17.52
N LEU A 503 -8.43 -16.96 -16.38
CA LEU A 503 -7.57 -15.85 -16.02
C LEU A 503 -6.12 -16.11 -16.48
N ASP A 504 -5.38 -15.02 -16.67
CA ASP A 504 -3.95 -15.06 -17.04
C ASP A 504 -3.07 -14.82 -15.82
N ILE A 505 -3.24 -15.70 -14.82
CA ILE A 505 -2.49 -15.67 -13.58
C ILE A 505 -1.56 -16.90 -13.57
N PRO A 506 -0.24 -16.72 -13.45
CA PRO A 506 0.68 -17.81 -13.15
C PRO A 506 0.34 -18.44 -11.81
N ILE A 507 0.20 -19.77 -11.76
CA ILE A 507 -0.10 -20.50 -10.52
C ILE A 507 0.99 -21.54 -10.22
N LEU A 508 1.50 -21.51 -8.99
CA LEU A 508 2.42 -22.51 -8.45
C LEU A 508 1.78 -23.22 -7.24
N ILE A 509 1.78 -24.54 -7.26
CA ILE A 509 1.28 -25.40 -6.19
C ILE A 509 2.44 -26.23 -5.65
N ILE A 510 2.72 -26.13 -4.36
CA ILE A 510 3.77 -26.89 -3.67
C ILE A 510 3.15 -27.65 -2.50
N HIS A 511 3.43 -28.95 -2.35
CA HIS A 511 2.82 -29.77 -1.30
C HIS A 511 3.73 -30.85 -0.74
N SER A 512 3.75 -31.00 0.60
CA SER A 512 4.45 -32.09 1.29
C SER A 512 3.70 -33.41 1.15
N ILE A 513 4.36 -34.46 0.63
CA ILE A 513 3.70 -35.76 0.41
C ILE A 513 3.17 -36.43 1.68
N GLY A 514 3.80 -36.16 2.83
CA GLY A 514 3.44 -36.72 4.13
C GLY A 514 2.61 -35.78 5.00
N ASP A 515 2.08 -34.68 4.44
CA ASP A 515 1.26 -33.72 5.17
C ASP A 515 0.04 -34.40 5.83
N ARG A 516 -0.05 -34.25 7.15
CA ARG A 516 -1.10 -34.85 7.98
C ARG A 516 -2.29 -33.91 8.22
N VAL A 517 -2.11 -32.60 7.99
CA VAL A 517 -3.16 -31.57 8.14
C VAL A 517 -4.01 -31.53 6.87
N ILE A 518 -3.36 -31.35 5.72
CA ILE A 518 -4.01 -31.31 4.40
C ILE A 518 -3.47 -32.48 3.57
N PRO A 519 -4.27 -33.52 3.31
CA PRO A 519 -3.80 -34.67 2.56
C PRO A 519 -3.44 -34.26 1.12
N ILE A 520 -2.39 -34.87 0.56
CA ILE A 520 -1.90 -34.58 -0.80
C ILE A 520 -2.99 -34.72 -1.88
N SER A 521 -4.05 -35.50 -1.63
CA SER A 521 -5.21 -35.59 -2.52
C SER A 521 -5.84 -34.25 -2.82
N GLU A 522 -5.85 -33.30 -1.89
CA GLU A 522 -6.37 -31.95 -2.13
C GLU A 522 -5.47 -31.13 -3.05
N SER A 523 -4.15 -31.33 -2.97
CA SER A 523 -3.21 -30.70 -3.91
C SER A 523 -3.33 -31.28 -5.31
N TYR A 524 -3.52 -32.60 -5.43
CA TYR A 524 -3.84 -33.23 -6.71
C TYR A 524 -5.19 -32.74 -7.27
N TYR A 525 -6.18 -32.51 -6.41
CA TYR A 525 -7.44 -31.91 -6.81
C TYR A 525 -7.24 -30.50 -7.38
N LEU A 526 -6.47 -29.64 -6.69
CA LEU A 526 -6.11 -28.31 -7.17
C LEU A 526 -5.37 -28.38 -8.51
N ALA A 527 -4.31 -29.18 -8.61
CA ALA A 527 -3.50 -29.29 -9.83
C ALA A 527 -4.29 -29.84 -11.03
N ARG A 528 -5.26 -30.74 -10.81
CA ARG A 528 -6.16 -31.22 -11.87
C ARG A 528 -7.18 -30.16 -12.30
N SER A 529 -7.64 -29.35 -11.36
CA SER A 529 -8.66 -28.33 -11.60
C SER A 529 -8.08 -27.06 -12.22
N LEU A 530 -6.82 -26.73 -11.90
CA LEU A 530 -6.08 -25.56 -12.36
C LEU A 530 -5.09 -25.96 -13.46
N LYS A 531 -5.56 -25.99 -14.71
CA LYS A 531 -4.85 -26.58 -15.85
C LYS A 531 -3.52 -25.91 -16.19
N LYS A 532 -3.34 -24.66 -15.79
CA LYS A 532 -2.11 -23.87 -16.02
C LYS A 532 -1.15 -23.89 -14.82
N ALA A 533 -1.50 -24.58 -13.73
CA ALA A 533 -0.68 -24.59 -12.52
C ALA A 533 0.56 -25.47 -12.68
N GLN A 534 1.69 -24.97 -12.21
CA GLN A 534 2.88 -25.79 -11.94
C GLN A 534 2.67 -26.51 -10.61
N PHE A 535 2.97 -27.81 -10.55
CA PHE A 535 2.80 -28.62 -9.34
C PHE A 535 4.13 -29.25 -8.92
N ILE A 536 4.50 -29.06 -7.65
CA ILE A 536 5.72 -29.57 -7.05
C ILE A 536 5.38 -30.33 -5.77
N SER A 537 5.77 -31.60 -5.73
CA SER A 537 5.72 -32.40 -4.50
C SER A 537 7.05 -32.31 -3.74
N LEU A 538 6.96 -32.15 -2.42
CA LEU A 538 8.10 -32.16 -1.49
C LEU A 538 8.11 -33.46 -0.67
N LYS A 539 9.28 -34.08 -0.51
CA LYS A 539 9.45 -35.28 0.33
C LYS A 539 9.57 -34.93 1.81
N SER A 540 8.54 -34.32 2.36
CA SER A 540 8.44 -33.94 3.77
C SER A 540 7.18 -34.52 4.42
N GLU A 541 7.26 -34.75 5.73
CA GLU A 541 6.09 -35.07 6.58
C GLU A 541 5.50 -33.82 7.25
N ASN A 542 6.17 -32.68 7.18
CA ASN A 542 5.75 -31.46 7.84
C ASN A 542 4.78 -30.67 6.95
N HIS A 543 3.70 -30.20 7.58
CA HIS A 543 2.81 -29.19 7.00
C HIS A 543 3.50 -27.82 6.94
N ILE A 544 4.31 -27.50 7.97
CA ILE A 544 5.16 -26.31 8.04
C ILE A 544 6.62 -26.77 7.94
N LEU A 545 7.28 -26.50 6.82
CA LEU A 545 8.67 -26.91 6.64
C LEU A 545 9.62 -26.21 7.62
N LEU A 546 10.50 -26.99 8.21
CA LEU A 546 11.54 -26.58 9.15
C LEU A 546 12.85 -26.27 8.41
N ASN A 547 13.65 -25.35 8.96
CA ASN A 547 14.87 -24.83 8.33
C ASN A 547 15.92 -25.91 7.99
N ASN A 548 15.94 -27.01 8.75
CA ASN A 548 16.90 -28.10 8.59
C ASN A 548 16.52 -29.08 7.48
N GLU A 549 15.33 -28.96 6.88
CA GLU A 549 14.88 -29.84 5.81
C GLU A 549 15.55 -29.51 4.48
N GLN A 550 15.94 -30.53 3.71
CA GLN A 550 16.43 -30.31 2.34
C GLN A 550 15.31 -29.73 1.44
N GLU A 551 14.08 -30.17 1.66
CA GLU A 551 12.90 -29.71 0.93
C GLU A 551 12.58 -28.24 1.20
N TRP A 552 13.04 -27.66 2.33
CA TRP A 552 12.90 -26.22 2.59
C TRP A 552 13.66 -25.39 1.55
N LYS A 553 14.92 -25.77 1.27
CA LYS A 553 15.74 -25.07 0.27
C LYS A 553 15.14 -25.16 -1.12
N LYS A 554 14.59 -26.33 -1.45
CA LYS A 554 13.87 -26.54 -2.70
C LYS A 554 12.64 -25.63 -2.78
N LEU A 555 11.80 -25.61 -1.76
CA LEU A 555 10.62 -24.74 -1.69
C LEU A 555 10.98 -23.28 -1.95
N VAL A 556 11.99 -22.74 -1.26
CA VAL A 556 12.43 -21.34 -1.45
C VAL A 556 12.93 -21.09 -2.87
N SER A 557 13.75 -21.99 -3.40
CA SER A 557 14.28 -21.89 -4.77
C SER A 557 13.16 -21.85 -5.80
N GLU A 558 12.19 -22.77 -5.72
CA GLU A 558 11.09 -22.86 -6.68
C GLU A 558 10.18 -21.62 -6.61
N VAL A 559 9.94 -21.09 -5.40
CA VAL A 559 9.17 -19.85 -5.23
C VAL A 559 9.92 -18.66 -5.81
N ASN A 560 11.22 -18.52 -5.55
CA ASN A 560 12.00 -17.40 -6.05
C ASN A 560 12.17 -17.44 -7.58
N GLU A 561 12.41 -18.62 -8.15
CA GLU A 561 12.48 -18.84 -9.59
C GLU A 561 11.13 -18.48 -10.24
N PHE A 562 10.03 -18.94 -9.65
CA PHE A 562 8.68 -18.64 -10.13
C PHE A 562 8.35 -17.14 -10.07
N LEU A 563 8.85 -16.42 -9.06
CA LEU A 563 8.72 -14.97 -8.94
C LEU A 563 9.72 -14.19 -9.79
N GLY A 564 10.75 -14.85 -10.36
CA GLY A 564 11.82 -14.20 -11.11
C GLY A 564 12.70 -13.27 -10.25
N VAL A 565 12.89 -13.60 -8.97
CA VAL A 565 13.63 -12.75 -8.00
C VAL A 565 15.01 -13.29 -7.60
N ASP A 566 15.38 -14.49 -8.06
CA ASP A 566 16.75 -15.00 -7.89
C ASP A 566 17.71 -14.23 -8.83
N SER A 567 18.62 -13.47 -8.23
CA SER A 567 19.78 -12.84 -8.90
C SER A 567 21.09 -13.27 -8.26
#